data_AF-A0A7M4AA72-F1
#
_entry.id   AF-A0A7M4AA72-F1
#
_cell.length_a   1.000
_cell.length_b   1.000
_cell.length_c   1.000
_cell.angle_alpha   90.00
_cell.angle_beta   90.00
_cell.angle_gamma   90.00
#
_symmetry.space_group_name_H-M   'P 1'
#
loop_
_entity.id
_entity.type
_entity.pdbx_description
1 polymer ?
#
loop_
_entity_poly.entity_id
_entity_poly.type
_entity_poly.pdbx_seq_one_letter_code
_entity_poly.pdbx_strand_id
1 'polypeptide(L)'
;MSHPVNEPILGYSPGSQERIDIQNELDRQMNEILEIPCIVNGKELFTGVTTTQVIPHNHGHIIAKVHLAGKAEMEEACEAAVNAQKSWIDIGLERRCEIFERSADLLAGEWRMKVNASTMLNQSKTVFQAEIDAACELIDFWRFNCHYARGFHDDLQPLVSPEGVINSTEIRPLEGFVLSITPFNFTSIAANLPSAPAIVGCTSIWKPSRNSYYSNYVLMQLMMEAGLPDGV
;
A
#
# COMPACT_ATOMS: atom_id res chain seq x y z
N MET A 1 8.71 -21.70 5.55
CA MET A 1 8.22 -21.24 4.22
C MET A 1 9.42 -21.10 3.30
N SER A 2 9.23 -21.30 1.99
CA SER A 2 10.29 -21.04 1.01
C SER A 2 10.68 -19.56 1.01
N HIS A 3 11.94 -19.27 0.73
CA HIS A 3 12.42 -17.89 0.53
C HIS A 3 11.61 -17.23 -0.62
N PRO A 4 11.13 -15.98 -0.47
CA PRO A 4 10.43 -15.29 -1.54
C PRO A 4 11.37 -15.09 -2.73
N VAL A 5 10.79 -15.08 -3.92
CA VAL A 5 11.50 -14.79 -5.18
C VAL A 5 11.01 -13.45 -5.70
N ASN A 6 11.91 -12.70 -6.33
CA ASN A 6 11.54 -11.44 -6.95
C ASN A 6 10.49 -11.63 -8.03
N GLU A 7 9.53 -10.72 -8.05
CA GLU A 7 8.46 -10.70 -9.05
C GLU A 7 9.05 -10.50 -10.45
N PRO A 8 8.68 -11.34 -11.44
CA PRO A 8 9.12 -11.17 -12.81
C PRO A 8 8.68 -9.82 -13.39
N ILE A 9 9.58 -9.17 -14.13
CA ILE A 9 9.30 -7.95 -14.87
C ILE A 9 8.66 -8.32 -16.21
N LEU A 10 7.46 -7.78 -16.49
CA LEU A 10 6.82 -7.94 -17.79
C LEU A 10 7.45 -7.06 -18.86
N GLY A 11 7.50 -7.57 -20.10
CA GLY A 11 8.26 -6.95 -21.19
C GLY A 11 7.51 -5.85 -21.98
N TYR A 12 6.18 -5.93 -22.08
CA TYR A 12 5.35 -5.00 -22.87
C TYR A 12 5.80 -4.83 -24.33
N SER A 13 6.27 -5.93 -24.93
CA SER A 13 6.71 -5.98 -26.32
C SER A 13 5.56 -5.69 -27.29
N PRO A 14 5.83 -5.16 -28.51
CA PRO A 14 4.77 -4.98 -29.51
C PRO A 14 3.98 -6.28 -29.75
N GLY A 15 2.65 -6.21 -29.59
CA GLY A 15 1.74 -7.33 -29.77
C GLY A 15 1.62 -8.31 -28.59
N SER A 16 2.33 -8.08 -27.48
CA SER A 16 2.14 -8.91 -26.27
C SER A 16 0.83 -8.59 -25.56
N GLN A 17 0.32 -9.56 -24.81
CA GLN A 17 -0.98 -9.42 -24.13
C GLN A 17 -0.94 -8.32 -23.08
N GLU A 18 0.12 -8.26 -22.27
CA GLU A 18 0.28 -7.21 -21.25
C GLU A 18 0.37 -5.80 -21.86
N ARG A 19 0.86 -5.67 -23.10
CA ARG A 19 0.86 -4.39 -23.83
C ARG A 19 -0.53 -3.99 -24.28
N ILE A 20 -1.36 -4.94 -24.70
CA ILE A 20 -2.76 -4.69 -25.05
C ILE A 20 -3.54 -4.31 -23.79
N ASP A 21 -3.36 -5.06 -22.71
CA ASP A 21 -4.09 -4.86 -21.46
C ASP A 21 -3.76 -3.51 -20.80
N ILE A 22 -2.49 -3.13 -20.75
CA ILE A 22 -2.11 -1.81 -20.21
C ILE A 22 -2.67 -0.67 -21.05
N GLN A 23 -2.72 -0.82 -22.39
CA GLN A 23 -3.30 0.21 -23.24
C GLN A 23 -4.81 0.36 -22.99
N ASN A 24 -5.53 -0.76 -22.91
CA ASN A 24 -6.97 -0.76 -22.59
C ASN A 24 -7.23 -0.09 -21.23
N GLU A 25 -6.39 -0.37 -20.24
CA GLU A 25 -6.56 0.20 -18.90
C GLU A 25 -6.19 1.69 -18.84
N LEU A 26 -5.17 2.13 -19.58
CA LEU A 26 -4.87 3.56 -19.76
C LEU A 26 -6.06 4.28 -20.42
N ASP A 27 -6.60 3.73 -21.49
CA ASP A 27 -7.75 4.30 -22.21
C ASP A 27 -8.97 4.38 -21.29
N ARG A 28 -9.24 3.34 -20.49
CA ARG A 28 -10.33 3.33 -19.51
C ARG A 28 -10.14 4.44 -18.47
N GLN A 29 -8.99 4.49 -17.81
CA GLN A 29 -8.71 5.44 -16.73
C GLN A 29 -8.68 6.90 -17.23
N MET A 30 -8.24 7.15 -18.46
CA MET A 30 -8.29 8.48 -19.08
C MET A 30 -9.72 8.95 -19.42
N ASN A 31 -10.70 8.05 -19.49
CA ASN A 31 -12.10 8.41 -19.74
C ASN A 31 -12.92 8.56 -18.46
N GLU A 32 -12.30 8.38 -17.29
CA GLU A 32 -12.95 8.47 -15.98
C GLU A 32 -12.35 9.62 -15.17
N ILE A 33 -13.20 10.40 -14.52
CA ILE A 33 -12.78 11.40 -13.53
C ILE A 33 -13.23 10.88 -12.17
N LEU A 34 -12.29 10.39 -11.36
CA LEU A 34 -12.62 9.87 -10.02
C LEU A 34 -12.82 11.02 -9.03
N GLU A 35 -13.80 10.88 -8.15
CA GLU A 35 -13.87 11.67 -6.92
C GLU A 35 -13.20 10.86 -5.80
N ILE A 36 -12.04 11.32 -5.33
CA ILE A 36 -11.19 10.61 -4.37
C ILE A 36 -11.50 11.14 -2.96
N PRO A 37 -12.08 10.34 -2.07
CA PRO A 37 -12.36 10.71 -0.69
C PRO A 37 -11.11 10.56 0.21
N CYS A 38 -11.20 11.06 1.43
CA CYS A 38 -10.35 10.56 2.51
C CYS A 38 -10.89 9.19 2.96
N ILE A 39 -10.01 8.23 3.26
CA ILE A 39 -10.43 6.94 3.85
C ILE A 39 -10.09 6.95 5.34
N VAL A 40 -11.11 6.89 6.19
CA VAL A 40 -10.96 6.86 7.65
C VAL A 40 -11.81 5.73 8.21
N ASN A 41 -11.17 4.80 8.93
CA ASN A 41 -11.83 3.64 9.51
C ASN A 41 -12.68 2.86 8.49
N GLY A 42 -12.11 2.60 7.30
CA GLY A 42 -12.79 1.91 6.19
C GLY A 42 -13.86 2.71 5.44
N LYS A 43 -14.12 3.97 5.85
CA LYS A 43 -15.20 4.79 5.28
C LYS A 43 -14.65 5.90 4.39
N GLU A 44 -15.39 6.16 3.32
CA GLU A 44 -15.16 7.29 2.43
C GLU A 44 -15.71 8.59 3.03
N LEU A 45 -14.84 9.58 3.23
CA LEU A 45 -15.18 10.91 3.71
C LEU A 45 -14.98 11.95 2.62
N PHE A 46 -16.08 12.58 2.18
CA PHE A 46 -16.10 13.65 1.18
C PHE A 46 -16.15 15.01 1.86
N THR A 47 -14.99 15.62 2.11
CA THR A 47 -14.85 16.86 2.90
C THR A 47 -15.39 18.14 2.25
N GLY A 48 -15.76 18.10 0.97
CA GLY A 48 -16.08 19.29 0.15
C GLY A 48 -14.89 20.22 -0.17
N VAL A 49 -13.78 20.16 0.58
CA VAL A 49 -12.55 20.90 0.30
C VAL A 49 -11.71 20.10 -0.69
N THR A 50 -11.70 20.52 -1.96
CA THR A 50 -11.14 19.70 -3.03
C THR A 50 -10.01 20.36 -3.82
N THR A 51 -9.09 19.54 -4.33
CA THR A 51 -8.12 19.87 -5.37
C THR A 51 -8.31 18.98 -6.59
N THR A 52 -7.77 19.35 -7.74
CA THR A 52 -7.73 18.46 -8.91
C THR A 52 -6.40 17.71 -8.98
N GLN A 53 -6.46 16.48 -9.49
CA GLN A 53 -5.29 15.71 -9.93
C GLN A 53 -5.30 15.67 -11.45
N VAL A 54 -4.15 16.00 -12.05
CA VAL A 54 -3.96 16.03 -13.50
C VAL A 54 -2.88 15.04 -13.94
N ILE A 55 -2.86 14.72 -15.23
CA ILE A 55 -1.78 13.96 -15.86
C ILE A 55 -0.59 14.88 -16.10
N PRO A 56 0.62 14.65 -15.56
CA PRO A 56 1.72 15.60 -15.70
C PRO A 56 2.16 15.84 -17.15
N HIS A 57 2.14 14.82 -18.00
CA HIS A 57 2.45 14.94 -19.44
C HIS A 57 1.28 15.47 -20.28
N ASN A 58 0.10 15.68 -19.68
CA ASN A 58 -1.07 16.29 -20.29
C ASN A 58 -1.85 17.07 -19.23
N HIS A 59 -1.25 18.15 -18.72
CA HIS A 59 -1.74 18.85 -17.52
C HIS A 59 -3.12 19.50 -17.68
N GLY A 60 -3.66 19.59 -18.91
CA GLY A 60 -5.05 20.00 -19.15
C GLY A 60 -6.08 18.90 -18.90
N HIS A 61 -5.64 17.65 -18.75
CA HIS A 61 -6.48 16.49 -18.52
C HIS A 61 -6.57 16.20 -17.02
N ILE A 62 -7.78 16.34 -16.46
CA ILE A 62 -8.09 16.07 -15.06
C ILE A 62 -8.46 14.59 -14.93
N ILE A 63 -7.75 13.85 -14.07
CA ILE A 63 -8.02 12.43 -13.77
C ILE A 63 -8.75 12.24 -12.44
N ALA A 64 -8.72 13.24 -11.56
CA ALA A 64 -9.45 13.17 -10.31
C ALA A 64 -9.81 14.54 -9.72
N LYS A 65 -10.86 14.53 -8.90
CA LYS A 65 -11.17 15.54 -7.90
C LYS A 65 -10.93 14.92 -6.52
N VAL A 66 -9.99 15.47 -5.75
CA VAL A 66 -9.48 14.88 -4.51
C VAL A 66 -9.95 15.70 -3.32
N HIS A 67 -10.56 15.05 -2.34
CA HIS A 67 -10.92 15.64 -1.05
C HIS A 67 -9.70 15.71 -0.13
N LEU A 68 -9.47 16.88 0.46
CA LEU A 68 -8.38 17.13 1.39
C LEU A 68 -8.89 17.01 2.82
N ALA A 69 -8.18 16.22 3.63
CA ALA A 69 -8.42 16.11 5.07
C ALA A 69 -8.12 17.44 5.77
N GLY A 70 -9.05 17.90 6.60
CA GLY A 70 -8.83 18.97 7.55
C GLY A 70 -8.45 18.43 8.92
N LYS A 71 -8.51 19.30 9.93
CA LYS A 71 -8.18 18.94 11.32
C LYS A 71 -9.10 17.84 11.86
N ALA A 72 -10.40 17.94 11.60
CA ALA A 72 -11.39 17.00 12.13
C ALA A 72 -11.18 15.59 11.57
N GLU A 73 -10.96 15.46 10.25
CA GLU A 73 -10.71 14.16 9.62
C GLU A 73 -9.38 13.55 10.08
N MET A 74 -8.36 14.38 10.34
CA MET A 74 -7.10 13.91 10.91
C MET A 74 -7.26 13.41 12.34
N GLU A 75 -8.03 14.11 13.18
CA GLU A 75 -8.32 13.67 14.56
C GLU A 75 -9.08 12.33 14.55
N GLU A 76 -10.10 12.19 13.70
CA GLU A 76 -10.84 10.94 13.52
C GLU A 76 -9.93 9.80 13.02
N ALA A 77 -9.02 10.08 12.09
CA ALA A 77 -8.04 9.10 11.61
C ALA A 77 -7.07 8.64 12.72
N CYS A 78 -6.61 9.56 13.57
CA CYS A 78 -5.76 9.20 14.72
C CYS A 78 -6.51 8.30 15.70
N GLU A 79 -7.75 8.64 16.04
CA GLU A 79 -8.57 7.85 16.95
C GLU A 79 -8.86 6.46 16.38
N ALA A 80 -9.22 6.38 15.10
CA ALA A 80 -9.46 5.10 14.41
C ALA A 80 -8.22 4.20 14.43
N ALA A 81 -7.05 4.75 14.13
CA ALA A 81 -5.80 4.01 14.11
C ALA A 81 -5.42 3.44 15.48
N VAL A 82 -5.58 4.23 16.55
CA VAL A 82 -5.33 3.75 17.92
C VAL A 82 -6.35 2.70 18.34
N ASN A 83 -7.63 2.88 18.00
CA ASN A 83 -8.70 1.95 18.36
C ASN A 83 -8.59 0.59 17.65
N ALA A 84 -8.15 0.57 16.39
CA ALA A 84 -7.98 -0.65 15.60
C ALA A 84 -6.75 -1.48 16.02
N GLN A 85 -5.75 -0.83 16.64
CA GLN A 85 -4.45 -1.45 16.92
C GLN A 85 -4.57 -2.74 17.74
N LYS A 86 -5.37 -2.74 18.80
CA LYS A 86 -5.48 -3.93 19.67
C LYS A 86 -5.97 -5.16 18.89
N SER A 87 -7.08 -5.04 18.17
CA SER A 87 -7.59 -6.15 17.35
C SER A 87 -6.60 -6.56 16.25
N TRP A 88 -5.85 -5.61 15.70
CA TRP A 88 -4.83 -5.88 14.70
C TRP A 88 -3.61 -6.65 15.25
N ILE A 89 -3.23 -6.38 16.50
CA ILE A 89 -2.21 -7.14 17.21
C ILE A 89 -2.72 -8.56 17.47
N ASP A 90 -3.97 -8.68 17.95
CA ASP A 90 -4.58 -9.94 18.40
C ASP A 90 -4.74 -10.98 17.28
N ILE A 91 -4.83 -10.60 15.99
CA ILE A 91 -4.89 -11.59 14.89
C ILE A 91 -3.56 -12.34 14.68
N GLY A 92 -2.45 -11.85 15.25
CA GLY A 92 -1.12 -12.46 15.16
C GLY A 92 -0.38 -12.19 13.84
N LEU A 93 0.95 -12.32 13.87
CA LEU A 93 1.83 -11.99 12.75
C LEU A 93 1.45 -12.73 11.46
N GLU A 94 1.15 -14.02 11.55
CA GLU A 94 0.85 -14.83 10.37
C GLU A 94 -0.36 -14.30 9.61
N ARG A 95 -1.46 -13.97 10.31
CA ARG A 95 -2.65 -13.42 9.67
C ARG A 95 -2.43 -12.01 9.11
N ARG A 96 -1.58 -11.21 9.76
CA ARG A 96 -1.17 -9.92 9.19
C ARG A 96 -0.40 -10.13 7.89
N CYS A 97 0.58 -11.04 7.87
CA CYS A 97 1.34 -11.36 6.67
C CYS A 97 0.45 -11.87 5.53
N GLU A 98 -0.50 -12.77 5.81
CA GLU A 98 -1.44 -13.28 4.80
C GLU A 98 -2.19 -12.16 4.05
N ILE A 99 -2.54 -11.04 4.71
CA ILE A 99 -3.23 -9.91 4.09
C ILE A 99 -2.33 -9.18 3.09
N PHE A 100 -1.06 -8.95 3.44
CA PHE A 100 -0.11 -8.27 2.54
C PHE A 100 0.40 -9.20 1.44
N GLU A 101 0.53 -10.50 1.71
CA GLU A 101 0.82 -11.51 0.69
C GLU A 101 -0.35 -11.62 -0.30
N ARG A 102 -1.61 -11.57 0.19
CA ARG A 102 -2.78 -11.46 -0.68
C ARG A 102 -2.80 -10.15 -1.48
N SER A 103 -2.39 -9.04 -0.88
CA SER A 103 -2.21 -7.76 -1.61
C SER A 103 -1.19 -7.92 -2.75
N ALA A 104 -0.08 -8.62 -2.49
CA ALA A 104 0.94 -8.92 -3.48
C ALA A 104 0.40 -9.82 -4.61
N ASP A 105 -0.41 -10.82 -4.29
CA ASP A 105 -1.00 -11.71 -5.29
C ASP A 105 -2.06 -11.01 -6.14
N LEU A 106 -2.91 -10.17 -5.55
CA LEU A 106 -3.84 -9.30 -6.28
C LEU A 106 -3.09 -8.39 -7.24
N LEU A 107 -2.01 -7.75 -6.76
CA LEU A 107 -1.16 -6.87 -7.55
C LEU A 107 -0.38 -7.60 -8.65
N ALA A 108 0.04 -8.84 -8.40
CA ALA A 108 0.70 -9.67 -9.41
C ALA A 108 -0.27 -10.12 -10.51
N GLY A 109 -1.55 -10.28 -10.17
CA GLY A 109 -2.62 -10.69 -11.07
C GLY A 109 -3.50 -9.54 -11.54
N GLU A 110 -4.77 -9.57 -11.12
CA GLU A 110 -5.85 -8.76 -11.69
C GLU A 110 -5.68 -7.25 -11.50
N TRP A 111 -4.95 -6.82 -10.47
CA TRP A 111 -4.71 -5.40 -10.20
C TRP A 111 -3.49 -4.82 -10.91
N ARG A 112 -2.63 -5.64 -11.53
CA ARG A 112 -1.34 -5.20 -12.07
C ARG A 112 -1.48 -4.06 -13.06
N MET A 113 -2.35 -4.23 -14.06
CA MET A 113 -2.55 -3.23 -15.11
C MET A 113 -3.21 -1.96 -14.55
N LYS A 114 -4.17 -2.12 -13.62
CA LYS A 114 -4.87 -1.00 -12.98
C LYS A 114 -3.91 -0.10 -12.19
N VAL A 115 -3.04 -0.71 -11.38
CA VAL A 115 -2.03 0.00 -10.59
C VAL A 115 -0.95 0.61 -11.49
N ASN A 116 -0.44 -0.12 -12.48
CA ASN A 116 0.55 0.41 -13.42
C ASN A 116 0.01 1.59 -14.23
N ALA A 117 -1.20 1.47 -14.81
CA ALA A 117 -1.82 2.55 -15.55
C ALA A 117 -2.02 3.79 -14.68
N SER A 118 -2.51 3.62 -13.45
CA SER A 118 -2.72 4.74 -12.52
C SER A 118 -1.41 5.46 -12.21
N THR A 119 -0.31 4.71 -12.07
CA THR A 119 1.03 5.25 -11.83
C THR A 119 1.58 5.97 -13.06
N MET A 120 1.41 5.40 -14.26
CA MET A 120 1.80 6.03 -15.52
C MET A 120 1.07 7.37 -15.71
N LEU A 121 -0.24 7.40 -15.51
CA LEU A 121 -1.06 8.59 -15.69
C LEU A 121 -0.75 9.65 -14.62
N ASN A 122 -0.71 9.25 -13.34
CA ASN A 122 -0.56 10.22 -12.25
C ASN A 122 0.88 10.74 -12.12
N GLN A 123 1.89 9.90 -12.34
CA GLN A 123 3.30 10.25 -12.11
C GLN A 123 4.11 10.37 -13.41
N SER A 124 3.45 10.28 -14.56
CA SER A 124 4.07 10.37 -15.90
C SER A 124 5.18 9.34 -16.13
N LYS A 125 5.05 8.16 -15.52
CA LYS A 125 5.98 7.06 -15.74
C LYS A 125 5.76 6.41 -17.10
N THR A 126 6.85 5.95 -17.71
CA THR A 126 6.75 4.99 -18.80
C THR A 126 6.27 3.64 -18.27
N VAL A 127 5.76 2.76 -19.15
CA VAL A 127 5.28 1.45 -18.72
C VAL A 127 6.33 0.64 -17.98
N PHE A 128 7.59 0.68 -18.44
CA PHE A 128 8.69 0.00 -17.76
C PHE A 128 8.97 0.60 -16.37
N GLN A 129 8.93 1.94 -16.25
CA GLN A 129 9.14 2.61 -14.96
C GLN A 129 8.00 2.36 -13.96
N ALA A 130 6.77 2.19 -14.44
CA ALA A 130 5.64 1.79 -13.60
C ALA A 130 5.74 0.31 -13.20
N GLU A 131 6.07 -0.57 -14.14
CA GLU A 131 6.21 -2.01 -13.92
C GLU A 131 7.22 -2.34 -12.82
N ILE A 132 8.43 -1.77 -12.90
CA ILE A 132 9.48 -2.09 -11.92
C ILE A 132 9.21 -1.48 -10.54
N ASP A 133 8.35 -0.45 -10.45
CA ASP A 133 8.01 0.28 -9.23
C ASP A 133 6.68 -0.23 -8.66
N ALA A 134 5.57 0.16 -9.28
CA ALA A 134 4.23 -0.01 -8.75
C ALA A 134 3.78 -1.47 -8.72
N ALA A 135 4.34 -2.33 -9.57
CA ALA A 135 4.14 -3.77 -9.52
C ALA A 135 5.32 -4.47 -8.83
N CYS A 136 6.46 -4.67 -9.51
CA CYS A 136 7.52 -5.57 -9.04
C CYS A 136 8.06 -5.18 -7.66
N GLU A 137 8.52 -3.95 -7.48
CA GLU A 137 9.11 -3.52 -6.20
C GLU A 137 8.09 -3.55 -5.05
N LEU A 138 6.82 -3.21 -5.30
CA LEU A 138 5.78 -3.28 -4.26
C LEU A 138 5.38 -4.72 -3.89
N ILE A 139 5.23 -5.59 -4.88
CA ILE A 139 4.99 -7.03 -4.67
C ILE A 139 6.13 -7.63 -3.85
N ASP A 140 7.36 -7.27 -4.21
CA ASP A 140 8.55 -7.71 -3.50
C ASP A 140 8.58 -7.14 -2.08
N PHE A 141 8.28 -5.86 -1.86
CA PHE A 141 8.20 -5.29 -0.51
C PHE A 141 7.25 -6.09 0.38
N TRP A 142 6.03 -6.39 -0.08
CA TRP A 142 5.08 -7.14 0.74
C TRP A 142 5.54 -8.57 1.02
N ARG A 143 5.99 -9.32 -0.01
CA ARG A 143 6.44 -10.71 0.16
C ARG A 143 7.70 -10.80 1.02
N PHE A 144 8.70 -9.96 0.76
CA PHE A 144 9.97 -9.97 1.48
C PHE A 144 9.81 -9.42 2.90
N ASN A 145 9.04 -8.36 3.14
CA ASN A 145 8.80 -7.88 4.50
C ASN A 145 8.08 -8.93 5.36
N CYS A 146 7.11 -9.66 4.79
CA CYS A 146 6.46 -10.77 5.50
C CYS A 146 7.44 -11.90 5.81
N HIS A 147 8.33 -12.24 4.88
CA HIS A 147 9.41 -13.21 5.11
C HIS A 147 10.35 -12.76 6.23
N TYR A 148 10.82 -11.50 6.18
CA TYR A 148 11.72 -10.94 7.20
C TYR A 148 11.05 -10.90 8.58
N ALA A 149 9.80 -10.42 8.66
CA ALA A 149 9.07 -10.34 9.92
C ALA A 149 8.90 -11.71 10.59
N ARG A 150 8.67 -12.77 9.81
CA ARG A 150 8.61 -14.15 10.34
C ARG A 150 9.95 -14.64 10.91
N GLY A 151 11.07 -14.12 10.42
CA GLY A 151 12.41 -14.46 10.93
C GLY A 151 12.75 -13.82 12.27
N PHE A 152 12.05 -12.75 12.67
CA PHE A 152 12.47 -11.96 13.84
C PHE A 152 12.47 -12.75 15.16
N HIS A 153 11.57 -13.72 15.33
CA HIS A 153 11.58 -14.56 16.53
C HIS A 153 12.92 -15.29 16.65
N ASP A 154 13.31 -16.02 15.59
CA ASP A 154 14.53 -16.83 15.55
C ASP A 154 15.79 -15.95 15.67
N ASP A 155 15.78 -14.76 15.05
CA ASP A 155 16.92 -13.84 15.06
C ASP A 155 17.14 -13.14 16.42
N LEU A 156 16.07 -12.97 17.22
CA LEU A 156 16.08 -12.13 18.44
C LEU A 156 15.81 -12.89 19.73
N GLN A 157 15.50 -14.19 19.69
CA GLN A 157 15.42 -15.01 20.92
C GLN A 157 16.79 -15.15 21.59
N PRO A 158 16.84 -15.14 22.94
CA PRO A 158 18.06 -15.43 23.67
C PRO A 158 18.49 -16.88 23.44
N LEU A 159 19.74 -17.09 23.01
CA LEU A 159 20.27 -18.42 22.65
C LEU A 159 20.36 -19.40 23.83
N VAL A 160 20.39 -18.91 25.07
CA VAL A 160 20.57 -19.73 26.28
C VAL A 160 19.74 -19.18 27.43
N SER A 161 18.93 -20.06 28.04
CA SER A 161 18.34 -19.80 29.36
C SER A 161 19.10 -20.60 30.43
N PRO A 162 19.48 -19.98 31.57
CA PRO A 162 20.06 -20.71 32.70
C PRO A 162 19.11 -21.80 33.24
N GLU A 163 19.68 -22.78 33.95
CA GLU A 163 18.87 -23.83 34.59
C GLU A 163 17.85 -23.22 35.56
N GLY A 164 16.59 -23.65 35.44
CA GLY A 164 15.47 -23.10 36.21
C GLY A 164 14.90 -21.77 35.72
N VAL A 165 15.40 -21.22 34.61
CA VAL A 165 14.94 -19.97 34.00
C VAL A 165 14.48 -20.21 32.56
N ILE A 166 13.46 -19.47 32.10
CA ILE A 166 13.07 -19.40 30.69
C ILE A 166 13.05 -17.93 30.30
N ASN A 167 13.98 -17.54 29.43
CA ASN A 167 14.02 -16.20 28.85
C ASN A 167 13.41 -16.26 27.44
N SER A 168 12.61 -15.26 27.10
CA SER A 168 12.11 -15.06 25.75
C SER A 168 12.10 -13.57 25.41
N THR A 169 12.20 -13.26 24.12
CA THR A 169 12.02 -11.91 23.59
C THR A 169 10.64 -11.78 22.96
N GLU A 170 9.89 -10.77 23.37
CA GLU A 170 8.66 -10.36 22.70
C GLU A 170 8.92 -9.10 21.87
N ILE A 171 8.61 -9.17 20.58
CA ILE A 171 8.74 -8.04 19.66
C ILE A 171 7.39 -7.36 19.60
N ARG A 172 7.25 -6.34 20.44
CA ARG A 172 6.01 -5.57 20.52
C ARG A 172 5.97 -4.51 19.42
N PRO A 173 4.81 -4.27 18.80
CA PRO A 173 4.62 -3.08 17.98
C PRO A 173 4.73 -1.82 18.85
N LEU A 174 4.92 -0.67 18.20
CA LEU A 174 4.90 0.62 18.88
C LEU A 174 3.48 0.92 19.37
N GLU A 175 3.33 1.39 20.61
CA GLU A 175 2.03 1.84 21.13
C GLU A 175 1.62 3.15 20.46
N GLY A 176 0.37 3.22 19.99
CA GLY A 176 -0.18 4.38 19.26
C GLY A 176 -0.30 4.11 17.76
N PHE A 177 0.03 5.10 16.93
CA PHE A 177 -0.03 5.00 15.47
C PHE A 177 1.26 5.54 14.83
N VAL A 178 1.54 5.10 13.60
CA VAL A 178 2.63 5.61 12.77
C VAL A 178 2.07 6.64 11.78
N LEU A 179 2.78 7.74 11.55
CA LEU A 179 2.45 8.69 10.48
C LEU A 179 3.36 8.44 9.27
N SER A 180 2.78 7.93 8.18
CA SER A 180 3.51 7.65 6.94
C SER A 180 3.26 8.77 5.91
N ILE A 181 4.26 9.64 5.72
CA ILE A 181 4.24 10.71 4.71
C ILE A 181 5.06 10.26 3.50
N THR A 182 4.39 10.04 2.36
CA THR A 182 5.04 9.39 1.22
C THR A 182 5.35 10.35 0.06
N PRO A 183 6.45 10.13 -0.69
CA PRO A 183 6.82 10.96 -1.83
C PRO A 183 6.00 10.60 -3.08
N PHE A 184 6.20 11.32 -4.18
CA PHE A 184 5.48 11.07 -5.44
C PHE A 184 6.20 10.09 -6.38
N ASN A 185 7.52 9.90 -6.19
CA ASN A 185 8.39 9.34 -7.22
C ASN A 185 8.31 7.80 -7.34
N PHE A 186 7.86 7.11 -6.29
CA PHE A 186 7.66 5.66 -6.29
C PHE A 186 6.33 5.30 -5.63
N THR A 187 5.51 4.59 -6.39
CA THR A 187 4.23 4.03 -5.91
C THR A 187 4.50 2.91 -4.91
N SER A 188 5.59 2.15 -5.09
CA SER A 188 6.07 1.13 -4.14
C SER A 188 6.35 1.71 -2.76
N ILE A 189 7.15 2.78 -2.69
CA ILE A 189 7.47 3.49 -1.44
C ILE A 189 6.19 4.02 -0.80
N ALA A 190 5.24 4.47 -1.63
CA ALA A 190 4.01 5.05 -1.15
C ALA A 190 3.15 4.06 -0.35
N ALA A 191 3.03 2.80 -0.78
CA ALA A 191 2.34 1.76 -0.02
C ALA A 191 3.25 1.07 1.02
N ASN A 192 4.55 0.94 0.77
CA ASN A 192 5.44 0.24 1.70
C ASN A 192 5.60 0.99 3.03
N LEU A 193 5.71 2.32 3.01
CA LEU A 193 5.88 3.11 4.24
C LEU A 193 4.74 2.94 5.26
N PRO A 194 3.44 2.87 4.88
CA PRO A 194 2.38 2.49 5.81
C PRO A 194 2.28 0.98 6.04
N SER A 195 2.51 0.12 5.04
CA SER A 195 2.31 -1.33 5.21
C SER A 195 3.41 -2.02 6.04
N ALA A 196 4.67 -1.59 5.94
CA ALA A 196 5.78 -2.20 6.69
C ALA A 196 5.58 -2.17 8.22
N PRO A 197 5.23 -1.01 8.85
CA PRO A 197 4.88 -1.01 10.26
C PRO A 197 3.57 -1.77 10.54
N ALA A 198 2.62 -1.76 9.60
CA ALA A 198 1.36 -2.51 9.76
C ALA A 198 1.59 -4.03 9.84
N ILE A 199 2.46 -4.61 9.02
CA ILE A 199 2.84 -6.04 9.06
C ILE A 199 3.24 -6.47 10.49
N VAL A 200 4.00 -5.63 11.20
CA VAL A 200 4.49 -5.93 12.55
C VAL A 200 3.53 -5.55 13.68
N GLY A 201 2.30 -5.12 13.36
CA GLY A 201 1.23 -4.89 14.33
C GLY A 201 1.01 -3.42 14.73
N CYS A 202 1.67 -2.47 14.08
CA CYS A 202 1.30 -1.05 14.19
C CYS A 202 0.06 -0.75 13.33
N THR A 203 -0.54 0.41 13.51
CA THR A 203 -1.47 1.03 12.55
C THR A 203 -0.82 2.28 11.96
N SER A 204 -1.26 2.72 10.79
CA SER A 204 -0.65 3.85 10.09
C SER A 204 -1.64 4.85 9.51
N ILE A 205 -1.39 6.14 9.75
CA ILE A 205 -2.02 7.23 9.04
C ILE A 205 -1.19 7.54 7.80
N TRP A 206 -1.74 7.26 6.63
CA TRP A 206 -1.06 7.49 5.36
C TRP A 206 -1.42 8.85 4.76
N LYS A 207 -0.43 9.75 4.71
CA LYS A 207 -0.53 11.04 4.01
C LYS A 207 0.25 11.00 2.68
N PRO A 208 -0.40 10.71 1.54
CA PRO A 208 0.28 10.65 0.26
C PRO A 208 0.76 12.04 -0.23
N SER A 209 1.69 12.00 -1.18
CA SER A 209 2.12 13.20 -1.90
C SER A 209 0.97 13.79 -2.72
N ARG A 210 0.96 15.12 -2.82
CA ARG A 210 0.00 15.87 -3.64
C ARG A 210 0.06 15.60 -5.14
N ASN A 211 1.13 14.94 -5.59
CA ASN A 211 1.38 14.64 -7.00
C ASN A 211 1.11 13.15 -7.32
N SER A 212 0.56 12.37 -6.39
CA SER A 212 0.32 10.93 -6.56
C SER A 212 -0.97 10.46 -5.85
N TYR A 213 -1.98 11.32 -5.72
CA TYR A 213 -3.23 10.95 -5.03
C TYR A 213 -3.99 9.81 -5.73
N TYR A 214 -4.01 9.82 -7.07
CA TYR A 214 -4.78 8.88 -7.88
C TYR A 214 -4.22 7.45 -7.78
N SER A 215 -2.93 7.26 -8.02
CA SER A 215 -2.30 5.93 -7.90
C SER A 215 -2.31 5.41 -6.46
N ASN A 216 -2.11 6.28 -5.47
CA ASN A 216 -2.14 5.89 -4.07
C ASN A 216 -3.56 5.52 -3.60
N TYR A 217 -4.60 6.17 -4.13
CA TYR A 217 -5.98 5.77 -3.88
C TYR A 217 -6.29 4.39 -4.46
N VAL A 218 -5.84 4.10 -5.69
CA VAL A 218 -5.97 2.77 -6.30
C VAL A 218 -5.31 1.69 -5.42
N LEU A 219 -4.13 1.97 -4.86
CA LEU A 219 -3.48 1.06 -3.91
C LEU A 219 -4.26 0.88 -2.60
N MET A 220 -4.87 1.94 -2.06
CA MET A 220 -5.71 1.82 -0.88
C MET A 220 -6.89 0.88 -1.16
N GLN A 221 -7.55 1.02 -2.32
CA GLN A 221 -8.64 0.12 -2.72
C GLN A 221 -8.17 -1.34 -2.83
N LEU A 222 -6.97 -1.56 -3.38
CA LEU A 222 -6.35 -2.90 -3.45
C LEU A 222 -6.16 -3.51 -2.06
N MET A 223 -5.58 -2.75 -1.13
CA MET A 223 -5.34 -3.24 0.23
C MET A 223 -6.66 -3.52 0.98
N MET A 224 -7.69 -2.69 0.78
CA MET A 224 -9.04 -2.95 1.31
C MET A 224 -9.63 -4.24 0.74
N GLU A 225 -9.49 -4.49 -0.57
CA GLU A 225 -9.96 -5.72 -1.21
C GLU A 225 -9.19 -6.98 -0.73
N ALA A 226 -7.90 -6.82 -0.43
CA ALA A 226 -7.08 -7.85 0.18
C ALA A 226 -7.54 -8.21 1.61
N GLY A 227 -8.32 -7.33 2.26
CA GLY A 227 -8.86 -7.53 3.60
C GLY A 227 -8.10 -6.79 4.70
N LEU A 228 -7.40 -5.70 4.36
CA LEU A 228 -6.84 -4.80 5.38
C LEU A 228 -7.98 -4.29 6.27
N PRO A 229 -7.95 -4.52 7.60
CA PRO A 229 -9.05 -4.13 8.48
C PRO A 229 -9.22 -2.62 8.56
N ASP A 230 -10.47 -2.19 8.79
CA ASP A 230 -10.81 -0.80 9.00
C ASP A 230 -9.96 -0.18 10.14
N GLY A 231 -9.28 0.92 9.82
CA GLY A 231 -8.47 1.68 10.77
C GLY A 231 -7.01 1.24 10.90
N VAL A 232 -6.57 0.17 10.22
CA VAL A 232 -5.16 -0.25 10.20
C VAL A 232 -4.31 0.62 9.29
#